data_AF-A0A3S3F0W1-F1
#
_entry.id   AF-A0A3S3F0W1-F1
#
_cell.length_a   1.000
_cell.length_b   1.000
_cell.length_c   1.000
_cell.angle_alpha   90.00
_cell.angle_beta   90.00
_cell.angle_gamma   90.00
#
_symmetry.space_group_name_H-M   'P 1'
#
loop_
_entity.id
_entity.type
_entity.pdbx_description
1 polymer ?
#
loop_
_entity_poly.entity_id
_entity_poly.type
_entity_poly.pdbx_seq_one_letter_code
_entity_poly.pdbx_strand_id
1 'polypeptide(L)' 'MSTRGINFVDRWMAEHLPNAMTDDPVAISDLADELMKAAEREGISAAEINEEVDSVFEVIFEAMEHREGSLAA' A
#
# COMPACT_ATOMS: atom_id res chain seq x y z
N MET A 1 3.33 2.61 12.27
CA MET A 1 1.97 2.51 11.74
C MET A 1 1.13 1.87 12.83
N SER A 2 -0.07 2.37 13.11
CA SER A 2 -0.92 1.76 14.14
C SER A 2 -1.36 0.35 13.72
N THR A 3 -1.67 -0.54 14.66
CA THR A 3 -2.18 -1.90 14.33
C THR A 3 -3.41 -1.85 13.42
N ARG A 4 -4.24 -0.81 13.57
CA ARG A 4 -5.42 -0.59 12.72
C ARG A 4 -5.02 -0.18 11.30
N GLY A 5 -4.05 0.71 11.17
CA GLY A 5 -3.48 1.12 9.88
C GLY A 5 -2.85 -0.05 9.12
N ILE A 6 -2.04 -0.88 9.80
CA ILE A 6 -1.38 -2.06 9.19
C ILE A 6 -2.43 -3.03 8.63
N ASN A 7 -3.40 -3.44 9.45
CA ASN A 7 -4.43 -4.39 9.03
C ASN A 7 -5.27 -3.87 7.85
N PHE A 8 -5.51 -2.57 7.79
CA PHE A 8 -6.20 -1.94 6.66
C PHE A 8 -5.34 -1.99 5.39
N VAL A 9 -4.09 -1.55 5.47
CA VAL A 9 -3.15 -1.51 4.34
C VAL A 9 -2.95 -2.91 3.75
N ASP A 10 -2.71 -3.92 4.60
CA ASP A 10 -2.53 -5.32 4.17
C ASP A 10 -3.75 -5.85 3.41
N ARG A 11 -4.95 -5.63 3.95
CA ARG A 11 -6.21 -6.05 3.31
C ARG A 11 -6.44 -5.31 2.00
N TRP A 12 -6.26 -3.98 2.01
CA TRP A 12 -6.48 -3.14 0.84
C TRP A 12 -5.55 -3.55 -0.30
N MET A 13 -4.27 -3.77 -0.01
CA MET A 13 -3.28 -4.23 -0.99
C MET A 13 -3.61 -5.61 -1.55
N ALA A 14 -4.09 -6.55 -0.73
CA ALA A 14 -4.49 -7.88 -1.20
C ALA A 14 -5.70 -7.84 -2.16
N GLU A 15 -6.58 -6.85 -2.02
CA GLU A 15 -7.78 -6.68 -2.84
C GLU A 15 -7.55 -5.84 -4.10
N HIS A 16 -6.67 -4.84 -4.04
CA HIS A 16 -6.55 -3.80 -5.06
C HIS A 16 -5.26 -3.86 -5.87
N LEU A 17 -4.19 -4.49 -5.36
CA LEU A 17 -2.97 -4.61 -6.17
C LEU A 17 -3.20 -5.59 -7.32
N PRO A 18 -2.88 -5.18 -8.56
CA PRO A 18 -2.98 -6.07 -9.71
C PRO A 18 -2.09 -7.29 -9.49
N ASN A 19 -2.54 -8.46 -9.99
CA ASN A 19 -1.72 -9.68 -9.97
C ASN A 19 -0.45 -9.55 -10.84
N ALA A 20 -0.41 -8.57 -11.74
CA ALA A 20 0.75 -8.24 -12.54
C ALA A 20 1.53 -7.07 -11.90
N MET A 21 2.85 -7.20 -11.82
CA MET A 21 3.74 -6.09 -11.45
C MET A 21 3.55 -4.91 -12.42
N THR A 22 3.40 -3.72 -11.86
CA THR A 22 3.46 -2.46 -12.60
C THR A 22 4.59 -1.62 -12.05
N ASP A 23 5.66 -1.42 -12.83
CA ASP A 23 6.78 -0.55 -12.44
C ASP A 23 6.52 0.91 -12.82
N ASP A 24 5.33 1.23 -13.34
CA ASP A 24 4.94 2.59 -13.71
C ASP A 24 4.74 3.46 -12.44
N PRO A 25 5.63 4.43 -12.15
CA PRO A 25 5.54 5.25 -10.95
C PRO A 25 4.25 6.08 -10.88
N VAL A 26 3.62 6.38 -12.02
CA VAL A 26 2.34 7.10 -12.07
C VAL A 26 1.23 6.21 -11.52
N ALA A 27 1.17 4.95 -11.95
CA ALA A 27 0.20 3.99 -11.45
C ALA A 27 0.38 3.73 -9.93
N ILE A 28 1.61 3.73 -9.43
CA ILE A 28 1.91 3.59 -8.00
C ILE A 28 1.43 4.79 -7.21
N SER A 29 1.64 6.01 -7.73
CA SER A 29 1.13 7.23 -7.12
C SER A 29 -0.40 7.24 -7.04
N ASP A 30 -1.07 6.80 -8.11
CA ASP A 30 -2.54 6.71 -8.13
C ASP A 30 -3.06 5.71 -7.10
N LEU A 31 -2.41 4.54 -6.96
CA LEU A 31 -2.74 3.55 -5.93
C LEU A 31 -2.55 4.07 -4.50
N ALA A 32 -1.47 4.83 -4.25
CA ALA A 32 -1.25 5.47 -2.96
C ALA A 32 -2.38 6.46 -2.63
N ASP A 33 -2.80 7.28 -3.60
CA ASP A 33 -3.93 8.20 -3.45
C ASP A 33 -5.25 7.46 -3.17
N GLU A 34 -5.49 6.34 -3.84
CA GLU A 34 -6.69 5.51 -3.62
C GLU A 34 -6.72 4.89 -2.22
N LEU A 35 -5.59 4.34 -1.76
CA LEU A 35 -5.44 3.78 -0.42
C LEU A 35 -5.77 4.83 0.64
N MET A 36 -5.22 6.04 0.50
CA MET A 36 -5.45 7.13 1.46
C MET A 36 -6.92 7.57 1.48
N LYS A 37 -7.57 7.66 0.31
CA LYS A 37 -9.01 7.96 0.22
C LYS A 37 -9.88 6.84 0.79
N ALA A 38 -9.45 5.58 0.71
CA ALA A 38 -10.18 4.45 1.28
C ALA A 38 -10.02 4.42 2.81
N ALA A 39 -8.82 4.69 3.33
CA ALA A 39 -8.54 4.81 4.75
C ALA A 39 -9.40 5.91 5.41
N GLU A 40 -9.49 7.08 4.78
CA GLU A 40 -10.32 8.19 5.25
C GLU A 40 -11.80 7.77 5.37
N ARG A 41 -12.31 7.01 4.40
CA ARG A 41 -13.68 6.48 4.44
C ARG A 41 -13.91 5.48 5.58
N GLU A 42 -12.88 4.73 5.98
CA GLU A 42 -12.92 3.83 7.14
C GLU A 42 -12.65 4.56 8.47
N GLY A 43 -12.45 5.89 8.45
CA GLY A 43 -12.15 6.67 9.65
C GLY A 43 -10.74 6.39 10.20
N ILE A 44 -9.83 5.94 9.33
CA ILE A 44 -8.41 5.76 9.61
C ILE A 44 -7.71 7.04 9.15
N SER A 45 -7.10 7.75 10.10
CA SER A 45 -6.41 8.99 9.77
C SER A 45 -5.10 8.73 9.03
N ALA A 46 -4.67 9.68 8.20
CA ALA A 46 -3.35 9.62 7.57
C ALA A 46 -2.21 9.48 8.60
N ALA A 47 -2.38 10.03 9.81
CA ALA A 47 -1.41 9.90 10.89
C ALA A 47 -1.26 8.45 11.36
N GLU A 48 -2.34 7.66 11.40
CA GLU A 48 -2.27 6.24 11.79
C GLU A 48 -1.56 5.36 10.76
N ILE A 49 -1.61 5.77 9.47
CA ILE A 49 -0.92 5.10 8.37
C ILE A 49 0.54 5.53 8.32
N ASN A 50 0.81 6.84 8.36
CA ASN A 50 2.15 7.40 8.22
C ASN A 50 2.99 7.36 9.50
N GLU A 51 2.43 6.91 10.64
CA GLU A 51 3.09 6.99 11.96
C GLU A 51 4.46 6.29 12.02
N GLU A 52 4.75 5.31 11.16
CA GLU A 52 6.10 4.70 11.07
C GLU A 52 6.58 4.42 9.63
N VAL A 53 5.95 5.03 8.63
CA VAL A 53 6.43 4.95 7.25
C VAL A 53 6.59 6.36 6.71
N ASP A 54 7.76 6.67 6.15
CA ASP A 54 8.04 7.99 5.59
C ASP A 54 7.14 8.27 4.37
N SER A 55 6.65 7.21 3.68
CA SER A 55 5.71 7.33 2.57
C SER A 55 4.94 6.04 2.26
N VAL A 56 3.61 6.13 2.07
CA VAL A 56 2.76 5.03 1.57
C VAL A 56 3.17 4.57 0.17
N PHE A 57 3.72 5.48 -0.64
CA PHE A 57 4.28 5.15 -1.95
C PHE A 57 5.39 4.09 -1.83
N GLU A 58 6.28 4.24 -0.84
CA GLU A 58 7.40 3.32 -0.63
C GLU A 58 6.92 1.94 -0.18
N VAL A 59 5.90 1.89 0.69
CA VAL A 59 5.26 0.62 1.10
C VAL A 59 4.66 -0.13 -0.10
N ILE A 60 3.94 0.58 -0.98
CA ILE A 60 3.34 -0.03 -2.17
C ILE A 60 4.42 -0.45 -3.17
N PHE A 61 5.45 0.38 -3.36
CA PHE A 61 6.59 0.08 -4.22
C PHE A 61 7.34 -1.18 -3.76
N GLU A 62 7.73 -1.25 -2.48
CA GLU A 62 8.36 -2.44 -1.89
C GLU A 62 7.47 -3.68 -1.96
N ALA A 63 6.16 -3.55 -1.70
CA ALA A 63 5.22 -4.66 -1.79
C ALA A 63 5.09 -5.21 -3.21
N MET A 64 5.29 -4.37 -4.23
CA MET A 64 5.37 -4.80 -5.61
C MET A 64 6.72 -5.42 -5.94
N GLU A 65 7.86 -4.76 -5.63
CA GLU A 65 9.21 -5.30 -5.88
C GLU A 65 9.43 -6.66 -5.18
N HIS A 66 9.00 -6.82 -3.93
CA HIS A 66 9.22 -8.05 -3.17
C HIS A 66 8.40 -9.26 -3.65
N ARG A 67 7.41 -9.10 -4.55
CA ARG A 67 6.71 -10.24 -5.16
C ARG A 67 7.59 -11.02 -6.15
N GLU A 68 8.66 -10.45 -6.68
CA GLU A 68 9.67 -11.18 -7.48
C GLU A 68 10.37 -12.25 -6.64
N GLY A 69 10.60 -11.99 -5.35
CA GLY A 69 11.28 -12.92 -4.43
C GLY A 69 10.53 -14.22 -4.15
N SER A 70 9.21 -14.26 -4.37
CA SER A 70 8.38 -15.44 -4.14
C SER A 70 8.12 -16.30 -5.39
N LEU A 71 8.50 -15.83 -6.59
CA LEU A 71 8.40 -16.59 -7.85
C LEU A 71 9.73 -17.25 -8.27
N ALA A 72 10.77 -17.13 -7.45
CA ALA A 72 12.11 -17.68 -7.69
C ALA A 72 12.55 -18.77 -6.68
N ALA A 73 11.63 -19.41 -5.96
CA ALA A 73 11.93 -20.52 -5.04
C ALA A 73 11.18 -21.82 -5.39
#